data_AF-K2CEM2-F1
#
_entry.id   AF-K2CEM2-F1
#
_cell.length_a   1.000
_cell.length_b   1.000
_cell.length_c   1.000
_cell.angle_alpha   90.00
_cell.angle_beta   90.00
_cell.angle_gamma   90.00
#
_symmetry.space_group_name_H-M   'P 1'
#
loop_
_entity.id
_entity.type
_entity.pdbx_description
1 polymer ?
#
loop_
_entity_poly.entity_id
_entity_poly.type
_entity_poly.pdbx_seq_one_letter_code
_entity_poly.pdbx_strand_id
1 'polypeptide(L)'
;MRTYAASVLVDYTMSATHLNDYLTCPRLFLYQDLLRVPRATTRAVGFGIAIHNTLKQASEQRLTLTQLLKVFKTDLAKQLLSKRDMADALGFGELTLRQYYPAQRKFLQRNQFPEKDFRPYHVRVNDVPIVGKIDAIHVLDEQKKLVHVVDYKTGNPDNKGSDLAKGGNYHRQLLFYKLLCDHSREFGYTAVSGEIHFVQKSKKKADFVNRTYEFTEEDVAQVTAEVTTVYQHIQQLDFLNPAPEALCGECQWCLLWSTSAS
;
A
#
# COMPACT_ATOMS: atom_id res chain seq x y z
N MET A 1 4.18 26.60 -12.73
CA MET A 1 3.54 25.46 -12.04
C MET A 1 2.65 24.61 -12.98
N ARG A 2 1.59 25.17 -13.58
CA ARG A 2 0.70 24.41 -14.50
C ARG A 2 1.43 23.67 -15.62
N THR A 3 2.34 24.34 -16.35
CA THR A 3 3.12 23.73 -17.44
C THR A 3 3.96 22.55 -16.96
N TYR A 4 4.61 22.68 -15.79
CA TYR A 4 5.38 21.60 -15.19
C TYR A 4 4.49 20.43 -14.80
N ALA A 5 3.36 20.69 -14.12
CA ALA A 5 2.42 19.65 -13.73
C ALA A 5 1.90 18.89 -14.97
N ALA A 6 1.50 19.60 -16.02
CA ALA A 6 1.07 18.98 -17.28
C ALA A 6 2.17 18.11 -17.90
N SER A 7 3.44 18.55 -17.89
CA SER A 7 4.54 17.75 -18.43
C SER A 7 4.81 16.46 -17.65
N VAL A 8 4.66 16.50 -16.31
CA VAL A 8 4.84 15.31 -15.47
C VAL A 8 3.67 14.32 -15.64
N LEU A 9 2.49 14.82 -16.03
CA LEU A 9 1.29 14.01 -16.18
C LEU A 9 1.14 13.28 -17.51
N VAL A 10 1.99 13.55 -18.50
CA VAL A 10 1.94 12.92 -19.84
C VAL A 10 1.97 11.39 -19.73
N ASP A 11 2.88 10.84 -18.92
CA ASP A 11 3.05 9.41 -18.69
C ASP A 11 2.61 8.99 -17.29
N TYR A 12 1.72 9.77 -16.67
CA TYR A 12 1.29 9.50 -15.30
C TYR A 12 0.49 8.21 -15.20
N THR A 13 0.88 7.37 -14.25
CA THR A 13 0.19 6.14 -13.89
C THR A 13 -0.27 6.22 -12.44
N MET A 14 -1.53 5.88 -12.21
CA MET A 14 -2.13 5.97 -10.88
C MET A 14 -1.83 4.73 -10.06
N SER A 15 -1.45 4.92 -8.79
CA SER A 15 -1.35 3.85 -7.80
C SER A 15 -2.45 3.95 -6.75
N ALA A 16 -2.67 2.87 -5.98
CA ALA A 16 -3.59 2.89 -4.84
C ALA A 16 -3.23 3.98 -3.82
N THR A 17 -1.93 4.25 -3.63
CA THR A 17 -1.45 5.34 -2.77
C THR A 17 -1.85 6.69 -3.33
N HIS A 18 -1.62 6.95 -4.63
CA HIS A 18 -2.01 8.23 -5.24
C HIS A 18 -3.52 8.47 -5.15
N LEU A 19 -4.34 7.43 -5.38
CA LEU A 19 -5.79 7.51 -5.23
C LEU A 19 -6.17 7.90 -3.80
N ASN A 20 -5.66 7.16 -2.81
CA ASN A 20 -5.97 7.41 -1.42
C ASN A 20 -5.48 8.78 -0.94
N ASP A 21 -4.29 9.21 -1.35
CA ASP A 21 -3.74 10.52 -0.99
C ASP A 21 -4.55 11.66 -1.61
N TYR A 22 -4.97 11.53 -2.87
CA TYR A 22 -5.85 12.51 -3.50
C TYR A 22 -7.22 12.62 -2.81
N LEU A 23 -7.88 11.47 -2.58
CA LEU A 23 -9.17 11.42 -1.88
C LEU A 23 -9.09 11.94 -0.45
N THR A 24 -7.96 11.71 0.22
CA THR A 24 -7.72 12.27 1.56
C THR A 24 -7.52 13.78 1.47
N CYS A 25 -6.69 14.24 0.55
CA CYS A 25 -6.52 15.67 0.26
C CYS A 25 -5.72 15.86 -1.05
N PRO A 26 -6.21 16.67 -2.02
CA PRO A 26 -5.47 16.95 -3.25
C PRO A 26 -4.08 17.56 -3.03
N ARG A 27 -3.85 18.21 -1.88
CA ARG A 27 -2.52 18.71 -1.50
C ARG A 27 -1.55 17.60 -1.09
N LEU A 28 -2.03 16.51 -0.49
CA LEU A 28 -1.19 15.34 -0.25
C LEU A 28 -0.69 14.79 -1.58
N PHE A 29 -1.57 14.59 -2.55
CA PHE A 29 -1.18 14.16 -3.90
C PHE A 29 -0.16 15.11 -4.54
N LEU A 30 -0.45 16.42 -4.55
CA LEU A 30 0.43 17.41 -5.15
C LEU A 30 1.85 17.35 -4.58
N TYR A 31 1.99 17.42 -3.25
CA TYR A 31 3.31 17.56 -2.64
C TYR A 31 4.03 16.22 -2.45
N GLN A 32 3.30 15.13 -2.20
CA GLN A 32 3.92 13.83 -1.94
C GLN A 32 4.14 13.02 -3.23
N ASP A 33 3.15 12.97 -4.10
CA ASP A 33 3.17 12.04 -5.23
C ASP A 33 3.73 12.72 -6.48
N LEU A 34 3.23 13.92 -6.79
CA LEU A 34 3.62 14.66 -7.99
C LEU A 34 4.96 15.38 -7.81
N LEU A 35 5.09 16.20 -6.76
CA LEU A 35 6.33 16.95 -6.49
C LEU A 35 7.39 16.15 -5.75
N ARG A 36 6.99 15.06 -5.08
CA ARG A 36 7.89 14.18 -4.31
C ARG A 36 8.77 14.96 -3.34
N VAL A 37 8.17 15.91 -2.61
CA VAL A 37 8.89 16.75 -1.65
C VAL A 37 9.62 15.84 -0.65
N PRO A 38 10.97 15.94 -0.54
CA PRO A 38 11.74 15.08 0.34
C PRO A 38 11.29 15.19 1.80
N ARG A 39 11.25 14.05 2.49
CA ARG A 39 10.92 13.97 3.92
C ARG A 39 11.89 13.03 4.61
N ALA A 40 12.17 13.32 5.88
CA ALA A 40 12.89 12.39 6.71
C ALA A 40 12.12 11.06 6.79
N THR A 41 12.80 9.95 6.55
CA THR A 41 12.22 8.62 6.74
C THR A 41 11.84 8.46 8.21
N THR A 42 10.55 8.33 8.49
CA THR A 42 10.10 8.06 9.86
C THR A 42 10.46 6.63 10.25
N ARG A 43 10.58 6.38 11.55
CA ARG A 43 10.77 5.02 12.09
C ARG A 43 9.74 4.04 11.53
N ALA A 44 8.47 4.44 11.44
CA ALA A 44 7.39 3.58 10.95
C ALA A 44 7.57 3.19 9.48
N VAL A 45 7.95 4.13 8.61
CA VAL A 45 8.18 3.87 7.18
C VAL A 45 9.40 2.97 6.98
N GLY A 46 10.55 3.30 7.59
CA GLY A 46 11.75 2.47 7.47
C GLY A 46 11.54 1.06 8.02
N PHE A 47 10.85 0.94 9.16
CA PHE A 47 10.48 -0.35 9.73
C PHE A 47 9.57 -1.15 8.78
N GLY A 48 8.56 -0.51 8.21
CA GLY A 48 7.67 -1.12 7.22
C GLY A 48 8.44 -1.71 6.05
N ILE A 49 9.27 -0.90 5.38
CA ILE A 49 10.07 -1.33 4.22
C ILE A 49 10.94 -2.55 4.58
N ALA A 50 11.62 -2.53 5.72
CA ALA A 50 12.47 -3.62 6.16
C ALA A 50 11.68 -4.92 6.39
N ILE A 51 10.47 -4.83 6.96
CA ILE A 51 9.60 -6.00 7.17
C ILE A 51 9.10 -6.56 5.82
N HIS A 52 8.59 -5.73 4.91
CA HIS A 52 8.10 -6.20 3.60
C HIS A 52 9.21 -6.95 2.84
N ASN A 53 10.40 -6.36 2.75
CA ASN A 53 11.56 -7.00 2.11
C ASN A 53 11.95 -8.32 2.78
N THR A 54 11.82 -8.40 4.11
CA THR A 54 12.10 -9.62 4.87
C THR A 54 11.07 -10.71 4.57
N LEU A 55 9.77 -10.38 4.58
CA LEU A 55 8.69 -11.33 4.32
C LEU A 55 8.72 -11.83 2.87
N LYS A 56 9.03 -10.94 1.91
CA LYS A 56 9.30 -11.31 0.52
C LYS A 56 10.36 -12.41 0.43
N GLN A 57 11.54 -12.17 0.99
CA GLN A 57 12.64 -13.14 0.96
C GLN A 57 12.29 -14.42 1.71
N ALA A 58 11.52 -14.33 2.80
CA ALA A 58 11.03 -15.48 3.54
C ALA A 58 10.14 -16.39 2.69
N SER A 59 9.23 -15.80 1.91
CA SER A 59 8.37 -16.52 0.96
C SER A 59 9.17 -17.14 -0.19
N GLU A 60 10.11 -16.40 -0.78
CA GLU A 60 10.92 -16.86 -1.93
C GLU A 60 11.88 -17.99 -1.55
N GLN A 61 12.55 -17.89 -0.40
CA GLN A 61 13.70 -18.74 -0.06
C GLN A 61 13.44 -19.71 1.10
N ARG A 62 12.22 -19.72 1.67
CA ARG A 62 11.83 -20.57 2.82
C ARG A 62 12.82 -20.51 3.99
N LEU A 63 13.19 -19.29 4.38
CA LEU A 63 14.23 -19.01 5.37
C LEU A 63 14.02 -19.73 6.71
N THR A 64 15.10 -19.98 7.44
CA THR A 64 15.02 -20.26 8.89
C THR A 64 14.78 -18.95 9.66
N LEU A 65 14.33 -19.04 10.92
CA LEU A 65 14.17 -17.84 11.75
C LEU A 65 15.48 -17.04 11.88
N THR A 66 16.62 -17.72 12.03
CA THR A 66 17.94 -17.08 12.10
C THR A 66 18.28 -16.32 10.82
N GLN A 67 18.03 -16.91 9.65
CA GLN A 67 18.25 -16.25 8.37
C GLN A 67 17.30 -15.06 8.19
N LEU A 68 16.02 -15.22 8.55
CA LEU A 68 15.02 -14.16 8.50
C LEU A 68 15.42 -12.94 9.34
N LEU A 69 15.89 -13.16 10.57
CA LEU A 69 16.37 -12.06 11.42
C LEU A 69 17.62 -11.39 10.85
N LYS A 70 18.52 -12.15 10.20
CA LYS A 70 19.70 -11.59 9.52
C LYS A 70 19.30 -10.72 8.32
N VAL A 71 18.33 -11.17 7.53
CA VAL A 71 17.76 -10.40 6.41
C VAL A 71 17.16 -9.10 6.94
N PHE A 72 16.30 -9.19 7.95
CA PHE A 72 15.68 -8.01 8.57
C PHE A 72 16.71 -6.98 9.04
N LYS A 73 17.76 -7.42 9.76
CA LYS A 73 18.86 -6.54 10.20
C LYS A 73 19.54 -5.84 9.03
N THR A 74 19.81 -6.60 7.97
CA THR A 74 20.51 -6.10 6.79
C THR A 74 19.66 -5.09 6.03
N ASP A 75 18.36 -5.34 5.87
CA ASP A 75 17.45 -4.41 5.19
C ASP A 75 17.10 -3.19 6.04
N LEU A 76 16.96 -3.35 7.36
CA LEU A 76 16.75 -2.23 8.28
C LEU A 76 17.97 -1.29 8.31
N ALA A 77 19.20 -1.84 8.30
CA ALA A 77 20.42 -1.05 8.29
C ALA A 77 20.59 -0.15 7.04
N LYS A 78 19.88 -0.44 5.95
CA LYS A 78 19.85 0.39 4.73
C LYS A 78 18.89 1.58 4.85
N GLN A 79 18.03 1.61 5.88
CA GLN A 79 17.05 2.67 6.05
C GLN A 79 17.70 3.91 6.65
N LEU A 80 17.32 5.09 6.14
CA LEU A 80 17.83 6.39 6.60
C LEU A 80 17.15 6.82 7.91
N LEU A 81 17.43 6.09 8.99
CA LEU A 81 16.90 6.33 10.32
C LEU A 81 17.92 7.02 11.23
N SER A 82 17.43 7.78 12.21
CA SER A 82 18.28 8.26 13.30
C SER A 82 18.84 7.07 14.09
N LYS A 83 19.98 7.24 14.79
CA LYS A 83 20.56 6.16 15.61
C LYS A 83 19.56 5.62 16.64
N ARG A 84 18.74 6.50 17.22
CA ARG A 84 17.68 6.14 18.16
C ARG A 84 16.59 5.32 17.47
N ASP A 85 16.05 5.82 16.36
CA ASP A 85 14.99 5.12 15.63
C ASP A 85 15.45 3.77 15.08
N MET A 86 16.71 3.67 14.65
CA MET A 86 17.33 2.43 14.20
C MET A 86 17.37 1.39 15.34
N ALA A 87 17.87 1.78 16.52
CA ALA A 87 17.92 0.89 17.67
C ALA A 87 16.52 0.44 18.12
N ASP A 88 15.57 1.37 18.19
CA ASP A 88 14.18 1.11 18.56
C ASP A 88 13.50 0.18 17.53
N ALA A 89 13.66 0.44 16.23
CA ALA A 89 13.09 -0.38 15.17
C ALA A 89 13.70 -1.78 15.12
N LEU A 90 15.01 -1.91 15.39
CA LEU A 90 15.71 -3.18 15.42
C LEU A 90 15.18 -4.06 16.56
N GLY A 91 15.16 -3.53 17.79
CA GLY A 91 14.68 -4.27 18.96
C GLY A 91 13.21 -4.67 18.81
N PHE A 92 12.37 -3.73 18.36
CA PHE A 92 10.96 -3.98 18.11
C PHE A 92 10.73 -5.01 17.00
N GLY A 93 11.48 -4.93 15.90
CA GLY A 93 11.36 -5.84 14.78
C GLY A 93 11.82 -7.25 15.07
N GLU A 94 12.92 -7.42 15.81
CA GLU A 94 13.34 -8.75 16.26
C GLU A 94 12.28 -9.43 17.11
N LEU A 95 11.70 -8.71 18.07
CA LEU A 95 10.62 -9.22 18.91
C LEU A 95 9.41 -9.62 18.06
N THR A 96 8.99 -8.73 17.16
CA THR A 96 7.83 -8.94 16.28
C THR A 96 8.03 -10.17 15.40
N LEU A 97 9.17 -10.28 14.71
CA LEU A 97 9.46 -11.37 13.78
C LEU A 97 9.64 -12.73 14.48
N ARG A 98 10.19 -12.75 15.70
CA ARG A 98 10.29 -13.98 16.51
C ARG A 98 8.91 -14.54 16.88
N GLN A 99 7.92 -13.68 17.05
CA GLN A 99 6.54 -14.09 17.31
C GLN A 99 5.78 -14.42 16.01
N TYR A 100 5.92 -13.58 14.99
CA TYR A 100 5.18 -13.68 13.74
C TYR A 100 5.61 -14.88 12.91
N TYR A 101 6.91 -15.07 12.71
CA TYR A 101 7.41 -16.03 11.73
C TYR A 101 7.03 -17.49 12.05
N PRO A 102 7.17 -17.99 13.29
CA PRO A 102 6.73 -19.35 13.61
C PRO A 102 5.22 -19.56 13.43
N ALA A 103 4.41 -18.55 13.78
CA ALA A 103 2.95 -18.61 13.66
C ALA A 103 2.47 -18.58 12.21
N GLN A 104 3.15 -17.82 11.35
CA GLN A 104 2.73 -17.56 9.97
C GLN A 104 3.58 -18.26 8.91
N ARG A 105 4.47 -19.18 9.29
CA ARG A 105 5.38 -19.87 8.34
C ARG A 105 4.63 -20.55 7.19
N LYS A 106 3.55 -21.28 7.50
CA LYS A 106 2.73 -21.96 6.49
C LYS A 106 2.03 -20.95 5.57
N PHE A 107 1.59 -19.83 6.12
CA PHE A 107 0.96 -18.76 5.36
C PHE A 107 1.94 -18.16 4.35
N LEU A 108 3.15 -17.79 4.79
CA LEU A 108 4.21 -17.26 3.92
C LEU A 108 4.64 -18.24 2.81
N GLN A 109 4.64 -19.54 3.11
CA GLN A 109 4.98 -20.60 2.15
C GLN A 109 3.92 -20.84 1.07
N ARG A 110 2.68 -20.37 1.28
CA ARG A 110 1.62 -20.42 0.27
C ARG A 110 1.67 -19.25 -0.71
N ASN A 111 2.59 -18.31 -0.54
CA ASN A 111 2.71 -17.18 -1.45
C ASN A 111 3.42 -17.60 -2.75
N GLN A 112 2.69 -17.62 -3.87
CA GLN A 112 3.27 -17.93 -5.18
C GLN A 112 3.87 -16.70 -5.85
N PHE A 113 3.38 -15.50 -5.55
CA PHE A 113 3.85 -14.25 -6.16
C PHE A 113 4.18 -13.21 -5.10
N PRO A 114 5.32 -13.34 -4.40
CA PRO A 114 5.78 -12.34 -3.44
C PRO A 114 6.16 -11.04 -4.15
N GLU A 115 5.65 -9.92 -3.63
CA GLU A 115 5.99 -8.56 -4.07
C GLU A 115 5.83 -8.40 -5.59
N LYS A 116 4.68 -8.87 -6.10
CA LYS A 116 4.36 -8.92 -7.52
C LYS A 116 4.19 -7.51 -8.08
N ASP A 117 5.07 -7.14 -8.99
CA ASP A 117 5.06 -5.84 -9.68
C ASP A 117 4.22 -5.91 -10.95
N PHE A 118 3.24 -5.00 -11.06
CA PHE A 118 2.35 -4.88 -12.21
C PHE A 118 2.79 -3.81 -13.22
N ARG A 119 3.89 -3.07 -12.96
CA ARG A 119 4.46 -2.11 -13.92
C ARG A 119 4.66 -2.67 -15.33
N PRO A 120 5.20 -3.89 -15.51
CA PRO A 120 5.44 -4.42 -16.85
C PRO A 120 4.17 -4.70 -17.66
N TYR A 121 3.01 -4.78 -17.01
CA TYR A 121 1.75 -5.19 -17.65
C TYR A 121 0.93 -4.04 -18.22
N HIS A 122 1.37 -2.79 -18.01
CA HIS A 122 0.71 -1.59 -18.55
C HIS A 122 -0.82 -1.59 -18.35
N VAL A 123 -1.26 -1.99 -17.15
CA VAL A 123 -2.67 -2.25 -16.85
C VAL A 123 -3.50 -0.98 -17.03
N ARG A 124 -4.69 -1.11 -17.62
CA ARG A 124 -5.66 0.00 -17.78
C ARG A 124 -7.06 -0.41 -17.33
N VAL A 125 -7.75 0.52 -16.67
CA VAL A 125 -9.16 0.40 -16.25
C VAL A 125 -9.90 1.64 -16.75
N ASN A 126 -10.93 1.49 -17.59
CA ASN A 126 -11.62 2.62 -18.24
C ASN A 126 -10.64 3.64 -18.84
N ASP A 127 -9.65 3.14 -19.58
CA ASP A 127 -8.53 3.91 -20.16
C ASP A 127 -7.60 4.62 -19.16
N VAL A 128 -7.82 4.51 -17.85
CA VAL A 128 -6.90 5.00 -16.82
C VAL A 128 -5.72 4.04 -16.67
N PRO A 129 -4.46 4.47 -16.90
CA PRO A 129 -3.30 3.64 -16.64
C PRO A 129 -3.07 3.51 -15.14
N ILE A 130 -3.08 2.27 -14.65
CA ILE A 130 -2.90 1.95 -13.23
C ILE A 130 -1.67 1.09 -13.00
N VAL A 131 -1.09 1.20 -11.82
CA VAL A 131 0.13 0.51 -11.43
C VAL A 131 0.11 0.15 -9.95
N GLY A 132 0.83 -0.91 -9.59
CA GLY A 132 1.02 -1.24 -8.20
C GLY A 132 1.91 -2.45 -8.00
N LYS A 133 2.15 -2.72 -6.72
CA LYS A 133 2.90 -3.88 -6.26
C LYS A 133 2.09 -4.54 -5.16
N ILE A 134 1.83 -5.83 -5.29
CA ILE A 134 1.06 -6.60 -4.31
C ILE A 134 2.03 -7.42 -3.47
N ASP A 135 1.97 -7.30 -2.14
CA ASP A 135 2.95 -7.91 -1.24
C ASP A 135 2.96 -9.44 -1.34
N ALA A 136 1.78 -10.05 -1.43
CA ALA A 136 1.64 -11.48 -1.61
C ALA A 136 0.36 -11.83 -2.37
N ILE A 137 0.45 -12.88 -3.20
CA ILE A 137 -0.70 -13.41 -3.94
C ILE A 137 -0.71 -14.92 -3.77
N HIS A 138 -1.82 -15.43 -3.25
CA HIS A 138 -2.05 -16.84 -2.96
C HIS A 138 -3.01 -17.41 -4.00
N VAL A 139 -2.58 -18.39 -4.78
CA VAL A 139 -3.43 -19.12 -5.71
C VAL A 139 -4.41 -19.99 -4.91
N LEU A 140 -5.69 -19.77 -5.13
CA LEU A 140 -6.77 -20.55 -4.53
C LEU A 140 -7.18 -21.72 -5.44
N ASP A 141 -7.27 -21.47 -6.74
CA ASP A 141 -7.64 -22.45 -7.76
C ASP A 141 -6.83 -22.21 -9.03
N GLU A 142 -5.91 -23.13 -9.34
CA GLU A 142 -5.02 -23.02 -10.49
C GLU A 142 -5.75 -23.26 -11.83
N GLN A 143 -6.82 -24.06 -11.82
CA GLN A 143 -7.59 -24.36 -13.03
C GLN A 143 -8.49 -23.19 -13.41
N LYS A 144 -9.16 -22.60 -12.41
CA LYS A 144 -10.02 -21.41 -12.58
C LYS A 144 -9.25 -20.09 -12.55
N LYS A 145 -7.93 -20.14 -12.29
CA LYS A 145 -7.04 -18.99 -12.15
C LYS A 145 -7.55 -17.97 -11.12
N LEU A 146 -7.98 -18.45 -9.96
CA LEU A 146 -8.47 -17.61 -8.87
C LEU A 146 -7.39 -17.38 -7.81
N VAL A 147 -7.24 -16.13 -7.38
CA VAL A 147 -6.25 -15.73 -6.37
C VAL A 147 -6.86 -14.95 -5.21
N HIS A 148 -6.16 -15.00 -4.08
CA HIS A 148 -6.32 -14.17 -2.90
C HIS A 148 -5.14 -13.22 -2.78
N VAL A 149 -5.41 -11.91 -2.68
CA VAL A 149 -4.36 -10.88 -2.56
C VAL A 149 -4.15 -10.48 -1.10
N VAL A 150 -2.91 -10.24 -0.72
CA VAL A 150 -2.54 -9.95 0.67
C VAL A 150 -1.75 -8.65 0.69
N ASP A 151 -2.10 -7.79 1.63
CA ASP A 151 -1.36 -6.57 1.94
C ASP A 151 -0.88 -6.62 3.40
N TYR A 152 0.43 -6.62 3.61
CA TYR A 152 1.02 -6.66 4.93
C TYR A 152 0.98 -5.29 5.58
N LYS A 153 0.52 -5.23 6.83
CA LYS A 153 0.55 -4.00 7.63
C LYS A 153 1.41 -4.18 8.87
N THR A 154 2.36 -3.27 9.02
CA THR A 154 3.27 -3.21 10.16
C THR A 154 2.82 -2.23 11.23
N GLY A 155 1.64 -1.61 11.10
CA GLY A 155 1.06 -0.74 12.13
C GLY A 155 0.29 -1.52 13.22
N ASN A 156 -0.09 -0.85 14.30
CA ASN A 156 -0.96 -1.43 15.32
C ASN A 156 -2.38 -1.63 14.74
N PRO A 157 -2.91 -2.86 14.66
CA PRO A 157 -4.25 -3.11 14.12
C PRO A 157 -5.38 -2.44 14.90
N ASP A 158 -5.20 -2.21 16.20
CA ASP A 158 -6.27 -1.71 17.08
C ASP A 158 -6.71 -0.27 16.76
N ASN A 159 -5.92 0.46 15.97
CA ASN A 159 -6.14 1.85 15.59
C ASN A 159 -6.49 2.02 14.09
N LYS A 160 -6.86 0.93 13.42
CA LYS A 160 -7.06 0.90 11.95
C LYS A 160 -8.49 0.70 11.52
N GLY A 161 -9.45 0.96 12.41
CA GLY A 161 -10.88 0.78 12.15
C GLY A 161 -11.39 1.56 10.93
N SER A 162 -11.00 2.84 10.79
CA SER A 162 -11.39 3.69 9.65
C SER A 162 -10.76 3.21 8.33
N ASP A 163 -9.46 2.89 8.35
CA ASP A 163 -8.75 2.36 7.18
C ASP A 163 -9.35 1.04 6.69
N LEU A 164 -9.86 0.20 7.61
CA LEU A 164 -10.48 -1.11 7.35
C LEU A 164 -11.98 -1.03 7.03
N ALA A 165 -12.64 0.10 7.25
CA ALA A 165 -14.06 0.24 6.92
C ALA A 165 -14.27 0.16 5.40
N LYS A 166 -15.49 -0.14 4.95
CA LYS A 166 -15.84 0.01 3.53
C LYS A 166 -15.56 1.44 3.08
N GLY A 167 -14.89 1.60 1.95
CA GLY A 167 -14.40 2.90 1.47
C GLY A 167 -13.22 3.47 2.25
N GLY A 168 -12.65 2.75 3.22
CA GLY A 168 -11.41 3.11 3.89
C GLY A 168 -10.18 2.87 3.00
N ASN A 169 -9.03 3.44 3.37
CA ASN A 169 -7.81 3.37 2.56
C ASN A 169 -7.34 1.94 2.30
N TYR A 170 -7.42 1.05 3.30
CA TYR A 170 -6.99 -0.33 3.14
C TYR A 170 -8.00 -1.14 2.34
N HIS A 171 -9.30 -0.87 2.50
CA HIS A 171 -10.35 -1.47 1.68
C HIS A 171 -10.19 -1.11 0.20
N ARG A 172 -10.02 0.19 -0.11
CA ARG A 172 -9.74 0.66 -1.47
C ARG A 172 -8.47 0.05 -2.05
N GLN A 173 -7.42 -0.09 -1.24
CA GLN A 173 -6.16 -0.67 -1.68
C GLN A 173 -6.33 -2.13 -2.16
N LEU A 174 -7.08 -2.96 -1.44
CA LEU A 174 -7.36 -4.34 -1.86
C LEU A 174 -8.19 -4.41 -3.15
N LEU A 175 -9.18 -3.53 -3.30
CA LEU A 175 -9.96 -3.45 -4.55
C LEU A 175 -9.12 -2.94 -5.71
N PHE A 176 -8.20 -2.01 -5.48
CA PHE A 176 -7.23 -1.57 -6.49
C PHE A 176 -6.34 -2.73 -6.94
N TYR A 177 -5.91 -3.59 -6.01
CA TYR A 177 -5.17 -4.82 -6.35
C TYR A 177 -6.00 -5.80 -7.16
N LYS A 178 -7.30 -5.93 -6.86
CA LYS A 178 -8.21 -6.69 -7.71
C LYS A 178 -8.24 -6.14 -9.13
N LEU A 179 -8.37 -4.82 -9.29
CA LEU A 179 -8.34 -4.19 -10.62
C LEU A 179 -7.04 -4.49 -11.38
N LEU A 180 -5.89 -4.47 -10.69
CA LEU A 180 -4.60 -4.84 -11.28
C LEU A 180 -4.57 -6.28 -11.77
N CYS A 181 -5.06 -7.23 -10.98
CA CYS A 181 -5.13 -8.64 -11.36
C CYS A 181 -6.08 -8.85 -12.55
N ASP A 182 -7.31 -8.40 -12.41
CA ASP A 182 -8.40 -8.70 -13.35
C ASP A 182 -8.19 -8.05 -14.73
N HIS A 183 -7.54 -6.88 -14.78
CA HIS A 183 -7.24 -6.18 -16.03
C HIS A 183 -5.84 -6.49 -16.60
N SER A 184 -5.05 -7.33 -15.94
CA SER A 184 -3.76 -7.80 -16.46
C SER A 184 -3.90 -9.15 -17.15
N ARG A 185 -4.09 -9.11 -18.48
CA ARG A 185 -4.16 -10.32 -19.31
C ARG A 185 -2.91 -11.19 -19.19
N GLU A 186 -1.74 -10.57 -19.07
CA GLU A 186 -0.45 -11.27 -18.93
C GLU A 186 -0.26 -11.90 -17.55
N PHE A 187 -0.82 -11.31 -16.49
CA PHE A 187 -0.84 -11.96 -15.18
C PHE A 187 -1.78 -13.16 -15.18
N GLY A 188 -2.97 -13.02 -15.77
CA GLY A 188 -3.86 -14.13 -16.10
C GLY A 188 -4.58 -14.78 -14.91
N TYR A 189 -4.67 -14.10 -13.77
CA TYR A 189 -5.46 -14.52 -12.61
C TYR A 189 -6.50 -13.47 -12.21
N THR A 190 -7.65 -13.94 -11.74
CA THR A 190 -8.73 -13.10 -11.19
C THR A 190 -8.66 -13.09 -9.68
N ALA A 191 -8.65 -11.90 -9.07
CA ALA A 191 -8.68 -11.78 -7.62
C ALA A 191 -10.12 -11.85 -7.11
N VAL A 192 -10.41 -12.82 -6.23
CA VAL A 192 -11.76 -13.02 -5.68
C VAL A 192 -11.90 -12.52 -4.24
N SER A 193 -10.79 -12.49 -3.51
CA SER A 193 -10.73 -11.95 -2.16
C SER A 193 -9.38 -11.35 -1.85
N GLY A 194 -9.32 -10.56 -0.78
CA GLY A 194 -8.06 -10.05 -0.26
C GLY A 194 -8.07 -9.87 1.24
N GLU A 195 -6.89 -9.75 1.84
CA GLU A 195 -6.76 -9.50 3.27
C GLU A 195 -5.73 -8.43 3.61
N ILE A 196 -6.06 -7.66 4.65
CA ILE A 196 -5.09 -6.86 5.39
C ILE A 196 -4.51 -7.73 6.49
N HIS A 197 -3.23 -8.06 6.35
CA HIS A 197 -2.53 -9.00 7.20
C HIS A 197 -1.58 -8.27 8.13
N PHE A 198 -1.91 -8.21 9.42
CA PHE A 198 -1.08 -7.47 10.38
C PHE A 198 0.09 -8.31 10.86
N VAL A 199 1.30 -7.76 10.73
CA VAL A 199 2.53 -8.40 11.20
C VAL A 199 2.68 -8.27 12.73
N GLN A 200 2.03 -7.27 13.32
CA GLN A 200 1.96 -7.07 14.76
C GLN A 200 0.73 -7.74 15.36
N LYS A 201 0.85 -8.26 16.59
CA LYS A 201 -0.30 -8.67 17.39
C LYS A 201 -1.16 -7.46 17.80
N SER A 202 -2.47 -7.67 17.84
CA SER A 202 -3.39 -6.77 18.52
C SER A 202 -3.07 -6.75 20.02
N LYS A 203 -3.00 -5.54 20.60
CA LYS A 203 -2.84 -5.40 22.05
C LYS A 203 -4.12 -5.81 22.77
N LYS A 204 -5.28 -5.52 22.17
CA LYS A 204 -6.60 -5.85 22.74
C LYS A 204 -6.86 -7.36 22.74
N LYS A 205 -6.48 -8.08 21.69
CA LYS A 205 -6.73 -9.53 21.54
C LYS A 205 -5.55 -10.41 21.92
N ALA A 206 -4.36 -9.82 22.15
CA ALA A 206 -3.10 -10.53 22.39
C ALA A 206 -2.70 -11.55 21.29
N ASP A 207 -3.24 -11.39 20.08
CA ASP A 207 -3.04 -12.30 18.96
C ASP A 207 -2.93 -11.57 17.62
N PHE A 208 -2.46 -12.27 16.59
CA PHE A 208 -2.47 -11.79 15.21
C PHE A 208 -3.91 -11.64 14.73
N VAL A 209 -4.19 -10.53 14.07
CA VAL A 209 -5.51 -10.25 13.53
C VAL A 209 -5.36 -9.93 12.06
N ASN A 210 -6.20 -10.53 11.25
CA ASN A 210 -6.30 -10.23 9.83
C ASN A 210 -7.72 -9.79 9.53
N ARG A 211 -7.88 -9.01 8.47
CA ARG A 211 -9.18 -8.61 7.96
C ARG A 211 -9.30 -9.00 6.51
N THR A 212 -10.10 -10.03 6.27
CA THR A 212 -10.40 -10.57 4.94
C THR A 212 -11.66 -9.93 4.37
N TYR A 213 -11.66 -9.72 3.05
CA TYR A 213 -12.77 -9.19 2.27
C TYR A 213 -12.98 -10.08 1.05
N GLU A 214 -14.21 -10.52 0.84
CA GLU A 214 -14.65 -11.03 -0.46
C GLU A 214 -15.00 -9.83 -1.34
N PHE A 215 -14.55 -9.84 -2.59
CA PHE A 215 -14.79 -8.72 -3.48
C PHE A 215 -16.18 -8.82 -4.12
N THR A 216 -17.00 -7.80 -3.91
CA THR A 216 -18.33 -7.70 -4.54
C THR A 216 -18.28 -6.83 -5.79
N GLU A 217 -19.21 -7.05 -6.73
CA GLU A 217 -19.32 -6.22 -7.93
C GLU A 217 -19.59 -4.75 -7.59
N GLU A 218 -20.38 -4.49 -6.54
CA GLU A 218 -20.67 -3.15 -6.05
C GLU A 218 -19.39 -2.43 -5.57
N ASP A 219 -18.60 -3.09 -4.72
CA ASP A 219 -17.36 -2.51 -4.19
C ASP A 219 -16.34 -2.24 -5.33
N VAL A 220 -16.29 -3.12 -6.34
CA VAL A 220 -15.43 -2.97 -7.53
C VAL A 220 -15.90 -1.81 -8.40
N ALA A 221 -17.21 -1.70 -8.64
CA ALA A 221 -17.78 -0.61 -9.42
C ALA A 221 -17.51 0.74 -8.75
N GLN A 222 -17.65 0.82 -7.42
CA GLN A 222 -17.35 2.02 -6.66
C GLN A 222 -15.88 2.44 -6.84
N VAL A 223 -14.92 1.55 -6.58
CA VAL A 223 -13.49 1.90 -6.68
C VAL A 223 -13.08 2.19 -8.13
N THR A 224 -13.68 1.53 -9.11
CA THR A 224 -13.50 1.84 -10.53
C THR A 224 -13.94 3.27 -10.86
N ALA A 225 -15.09 3.70 -10.31
CA ALA A 225 -15.58 5.06 -10.48
C ALA A 225 -14.68 6.08 -9.78
N GLU A 226 -14.19 5.78 -8.57
CA GLU A 226 -13.23 6.62 -7.84
C GLU A 226 -11.93 6.80 -8.63
N VAL A 227 -11.34 5.70 -9.14
CA VAL A 227 -10.14 5.73 -10.00
C VAL A 227 -10.36 6.61 -11.23
N THR A 228 -11.48 6.39 -11.93
CA THR A 228 -11.80 7.14 -13.16
C THR A 228 -11.97 8.64 -12.88
N THR A 229 -12.74 8.97 -11.85
CA THR A 229 -13.06 10.35 -11.47
C THR A 229 -11.81 11.09 -10.99
N VAL A 230 -11.06 10.50 -10.06
CA VAL A 230 -9.84 11.12 -9.52
C VAL A 230 -8.79 11.30 -10.62
N TYR A 231 -8.67 10.35 -11.55
CA TYR A 231 -7.74 10.49 -12.66
C TYR A 231 -8.12 11.69 -13.55
N GLN A 232 -9.41 11.87 -13.86
CA GLN A 232 -9.88 13.04 -14.61
C GLN A 232 -9.55 14.36 -13.90
N HIS A 233 -9.81 14.45 -12.59
CA HIS A 233 -9.46 15.64 -11.80
C HIS A 233 -7.95 15.92 -11.78
N ILE A 234 -7.13 14.86 -11.70
CA ILE A 234 -5.66 14.99 -11.79
C ILE A 234 -5.26 15.54 -13.16
N GLN A 235 -5.82 15.00 -14.25
CA GLN A 235 -5.52 15.48 -15.61
C GLN A 235 -5.99 16.93 -15.85
N GLN A 236 -7.06 17.37 -15.17
CA GLN A 236 -7.54 18.75 -15.18
C GLN A 236 -6.75 19.71 -14.28
N LEU A 237 -5.77 19.17 -13.52
CA LEU A 237 -4.92 19.91 -12.58
C LEU A 237 -5.67 20.51 -11.39
N ASP A 238 -6.79 19.91 -10.98
CA ASP A 238 -7.67 20.44 -9.92
C ASP A 238 -6.94 20.54 -8.57
N PHE A 239 -5.95 19.67 -8.32
CA PHE A 239 -5.09 19.72 -7.13
C PHE A 239 -4.26 21.01 -7.00
N LEU A 240 -4.15 21.83 -8.05
CA LEU A 240 -3.48 23.12 -7.97
C LEU A 240 -4.34 24.16 -7.23
N ASN A 241 -5.66 24.12 -7.46
CA ASN A 241 -6.65 25.02 -6.85
C ASN A 241 -7.88 24.21 -6.39
N PRO A 242 -7.72 23.31 -5.41
CA PRO A 242 -8.82 22.51 -4.92
C PRO A 242 -9.84 23.40 -4.19
N ALA A 243 -11.11 23.04 -4.29
CA ALA A 243 -12.16 23.68 -3.50
C ALA A 243 -11.89 23.48 -1.98
N PRO A 244 -12.26 24.45 -1.11
CA PRO A 244 -12.00 24.36 0.33
C PRO A 244 -12.50 23.06 0.97
N GLU A 245 -13.66 22.57 0.54
CA GLU A 245 -14.28 21.32 1.01
C GLU A 245 -13.51 20.05 0.62
N ALA A 246 -12.66 20.12 -0.41
CA ALA A 246 -11.79 19.01 -0.81
C ALA A 246 -10.50 18.95 0.03
N LEU A 247 -10.22 19.97 0.84
CA LEU A 247 -9.05 20.00 1.73
C LEU A 247 -9.39 19.33 3.05
N CYS A 248 -8.47 18.47 3.54
CA CYS A 248 -8.65 17.85 4.84
C CYS A 248 -8.46 18.80 6.03
N GLY A 249 -7.98 20.03 5.80
CA GLY A 249 -7.72 21.04 6.84
C GLY A 249 -6.57 20.75 7.81
N GLU A 250 -6.20 19.49 8.01
CA GLU A 250 -5.33 19.08 9.10
C GLU A 250 -3.92 18.65 8.66
N CYS A 251 -3.71 18.38 7.36
CA CYS A 251 -2.39 17.98 6.89
C CYS A 251 -1.41 19.17 6.82
N GLN A 252 -0.11 18.89 6.98
CA GLN A 252 0.94 19.91 6.93
C GLN A 252 0.91 20.77 5.66
N TRP A 253 0.42 20.23 4.54
CA TRP A 253 0.32 20.97 3.28
C TRP A 253 -0.86 21.93 3.23
N CYS A 254 -1.96 21.62 3.94
CA CYS A 254 -3.07 22.56 4.10
C CYS A 254 -2.63 23.78 4.91
N LEU A 255 -1.85 23.55 5.97
CA LEU A 255 -1.33 24.62 6.83
C LEU A 255 -0.33 25.55 6.11
N LEU A 256 0.46 25.01 5.19
CA LEU A 256 1.34 25.81 4.32
C LEU A 256 0.55 26.62 3.28
N TRP A 257 -0.61 26.13 2.86
CA TRP A 257 -1.46 26.85 1.92
C TRP A 257 -2.25 27.98 2.58
N SER A 258 -2.78 27.77 3.79
CA SER A 258 -3.54 28.81 4.50
C SER A 258 -2.69 30.01 4.90
N THR A 259 -1.39 29.83 5.08
CA THR A 259 -0.43 30.91 5.44
C THR A 259 0.08 31.70 4.25
N SER A 260 -0.15 31.25 3.01
CA SER A 260 0.24 31.95 1.78
C SER A 260 -0.91 32.70 1.09
N ALA A 261 -2.14 32.54 1.58
CA ALA A 261 -3.34 33.21 1.10
C ALA A 261 -3.77 34.42 1.97
N SER A 262 -2.97 34.77 2.97
CA SER A 262 -3.10 35.94 3.86
C SER A 262 -1.96 36.93 3.62
#